data_AF-A0A7J8LKL5-F1
#
_entry.id   AF-A0A7J8LKL5-F1
#
_cell.length_a   1.000
_cell.length_b   1.000
_cell.length_c   1.000
_cell.angle_alpha   90.00
_cell.angle_beta   90.00
_cell.angle_gamma   90.00
#
_symmetry.space_group_name_H-M   'P 1'
#
loop_
_entity.id
_entity.type
_entity.pdbx_description
1 polymer ?
#
loop_
_entity_poly.entity_id
_entity_poly.type
_entity_poly.pdbx_seq_one_letter_code
_entity_poly.pdbx_strand_id
1 'polypeptide(L)'
;METIYSTQFSSFKPLFDLKSIPKLTPFKGISAKASYDTCVPKKGLSSIDEQKLGAADLVYHVNGKINPSYLTRDLRILDGFDDEYGGIIVDSERLPANPNVFASMLRFSVSHWKAKEKKGIWLKLPVEKSDLVPVAVKSFNKPPMLQQGFEYHHAEKGYVMLTYWLPEGPSMLPANASHQVGVGGFVVNDKNEVLVVQEKHCAPSFVGLWKIPTGFIDESEEIYAGAVREVKEETG
;
A
#
# COMPACT_ATOMS: atom_id res chain seq x y z
N MET A 1 -2.35 -9.63 29.26
CA MET A 1 -3.59 -9.27 28.54
C MET A 1 -3.78 -7.79 28.75
N GLU A 2 -3.19 -6.99 27.87
CA GLU A 2 -3.29 -5.54 27.91
C GLU A 2 -4.14 -5.13 26.70
N THR A 3 -5.31 -4.58 27.01
CA THR A 3 -6.27 -4.08 26.03
C THR A 3 -5.84 -2.67 25.64
N ILE A 4 -5.29 -2.51 24.44
CA ILE A 4 -4.98 -1.19 23.88
C ILE A 4 -6.28 -0.60 23.32
N TYR A 5 -6.79 0.44 23.98
CA TYR A 5 -7.93 1.21 23.52
C TYR A 5 -7.52 2.10 22.34
N SER A 6 -8.29 2.04 21.25
CA SER A 6 -8.23 2.97 20.13
C SER A 6 -8.67 4.35 20.62
N THR A 7 -7.77 5.33 20.56
CA THR A 7 -8.09 6.73 20.80
C THR A 7 -8.82 7.29 19.59
N GLN A 8 -10.13 7.53 19.74
CA GLN A 8 -10.90 8.39 18.85
C GLN A 8 -10.28 9.79 18.82
N PHE A 9 -10.10 10.35 17.62
CA PHE A 9 -9.75 11.75 17.43
C PHE A 9 -10.86 12.65 18.00
N SER A 10 -10.71 13.03 19.26
CA SER A 10 -11.52 14.04 19.93
C SER A 10 -10.61 14.95 20.74
N SER A 11 -10.12 16.02 20.12
CA SER A 11 -10.23 17.39 20.66
C SER A 11 -9.44 18.38 19.80
N PHE A 12 -10.08 18.95 18.79
CA PHE A 12 -9.73 20.31 18.41
C PHE A 12 -10.42 21.23 19.42
N LYS A 13 -9.64 21.77 20.38
CA LYS A 13 -10.08 22.92 21.19
C LYS A 13 -9.75 24.19 20.39
N PRO A 14 -10.73 25.03 20.02
CA PRO A 14 -10.41 26.32 19.43
C PRO A 14 -9.92 27.24 20.54
N LEU A 15 -8.61 27.49 20.60
CA LEU A 15 -8.06 28.58 21.40
C LEU A 15 -7.79 29.76 20.45
N PHE A 16 -8.83 30.53 20.16
CA PHE A 16 -8.68 31.83 19.50
C PHE A 16 -9.06 32.92 20.49
N ASP A 17 -8.04 33.45 21.17
CA ASP A 17 -8.12 34.74 21.84
C ASP A 17 -7.51 35.77 20.88
N LEU A 18 -8.35 36.68 20.39
CA LEU A 18 -8.02 37.61 19.31
C LEU A 18 -7.19 38.76 19.89
N LYS A 19 -5.87 38.79 19.68
CA LYS A 19 -5.04 40.01 19.76
C LYS A 19 -3.66 39.83 19.12
N SER A 20 -3.55 40.33 17.89
CA SER A 20 -2.37 40.93 17.22
C SER A 20 -2.26 40.46 15.77
N ILE A 21 -2.25 41.42 14.85
CA ILE A 21 -2.04 41.21 13.41
C ILE A 21 -0.56 41.49 13.12
N PRO A 22 0.26 40.52 12.70
CA PRO A 22 1.51 40.82 12.02
C PRO A 22 1.26 40.98 10.51
N LYS A 23 1.70 42.11 9.96
CA LYS A 23 1.75 42.35 8.50
C LYS A 23 2.69 41.33 7.86
N LEU A 24 2.19 40.53 6.92
CA LEU A 24 3.01 39.65 6.08
C LEU A 24 3.17 40.27 4.68
N THR A 25 4.42 40.49 4.28
CA THR A 25 4.83 40.88 2.93
C THR A 25 5.11 39.62 2.09
N PRO A 26 4.78 39.58 0.79
CA PRO A 26 4.98 38.38 -0.02
C PRO A 26 6.39 38.32 -0.61
N PHE A 27 7.08 37.18 -0.42
CA PHE A 27 8.19 36.76 -1.27
C PHE A 27 7.69 35.72 -2.29
N LYS A 28 8.10 35.90 -3.55
CA LYS A 28 7.66 35.12 -4.70
C LYS A 28 8.55 33.88 -4.88
N GLY A 29 8.00 32.69 -4.67
CA GLY A 29 8.65 31.41 -4.94
C GLY A 29 8.43 30.92 -6.37
N ILE A 30 9.47 30.33 -6.98
CA ILE A 30 9.51 29.87 -8.37
C ILE A 30 8.81 28.50 -8.48
N SER A 31 7.91 28.36 -9.46
CA SER A 31 7.18 27.11 -9.77
C SER A 31 8.05 26.21 -10.64
N ALA A 32 8.35 25.00 -10.15
CA ALA A 32 8.85 23.91 -10.98
C ALA A 32 7.66 23.03 -11.39
N LYS A 33 7.39 22.94 -12.69
CA LYS A 33 6.40 22.02 -13.28
C LYS A 33 7.03 20.63 -13.40
N ALA A 34 6.41 19.62 -12.80
CA ALA A 34 6.64 18.23 -13.15
C ALA A 34 5.44 17.74 -14.00
N SER A 35 5.72 17.26 -15.21
CA SER A 35 4.75 16.61 -16.09
C SER A 35 5.00 15.11 -16.00
N TYR A 36 3.96 14.31 -15.73
CA TYR A 36 4.04 12.85 -15.79
C TYR A 36 3.43 12.42 -17.11
N ASP A 37 4.28 12.04 -18.07
CA ASP A 37 3.85 11.43 -19.33
C ASP A 37 3.48 9.96 -19.09
N THR A 38 2.26 9.59 -19.48
CA THR A 38 1.78 8.21 -19.49
C THR A 38 2.42 7.44 -20.64
N CYS A 39 3.33 6.51 -20.34
CA CYS A 39 3.92 5.60 -21.34
C CYS A 39 3.35 4.18 -21.21
N VAL A 40 2.64 3.75 -22.26
CA VAL A 40 2.15 2.37 -22.47
C VAL A 40 3.34 1.43 -22.74
N PRO A 41 3.44 0.24 -22.11
CA PRO A 41 4.52 -0.70 -22.42
C PRO A 41 4.33 -1.33 -23.80
N LYS A 42 5.35 -1.22 -24.66
CA LYS A 42 5.46 -1.98 -25.91
C LYS A 42 5.86 -3.42 -25.60
N LYS A 43 5.10 -4.38 -26.15
CA LYS A 43 5.44 -5.81 -26.18
C LYS A 43 6.76 -6.03 -26.93
N GLY A 44 7.82 -6.33 -26.19
CA GLY A 44 9.09 -6.83 -26.73
C GLY A 44 9.10 -8.36 -26.63
N LEU A 45 9.13 -9.02 -27.78
CA LEU A 45 9.32 -10.46 -27.92
C LEU A 45 10.82 -10.76 -27.77
N SER A 46 11.23 -11.52 -26.75
CA SER A 46 12.57 -12.09 -26.68
C SER A 46 12.52 -13.56 -26.28
N SER A 47 13.18 -14.37 -27.09
CA SER A 47 13.25 -15.83 -27.06
C SER A 47 13.84 -16.38 -25.76
N ILE A 48 13.28 -17.50 -25.30
CA ILE A 48 13.78 -18.32 -24.20
C ILE A 48 15.00 -19.09 -24.71
N ASP A 49 16.16 -18.87 -24.08
CA ASP A 49 17.29 -19.79 -24.12
C ASP A 49 17.23 -20.66 -22.85
N GLU A 50 17.03 -21.97 -23.04
CA GLU A 50 17.13 -22.97 -21.98
C GLU A 50 18.59 -23.13 -21.55
N GLN A 51 19.00 -22.50 -20.45
CA GLN A 51 20.21 -22.88 -19.75
C GLN A 51 19.88 -23.78 -18.55
N LYS A 52 20.14 -25.08 -18.75
CA LYS A 52 20.30 -26.08 -17.69
C LYS A 52 21.29 -25.56 -16.63
N LEU A 53 20.82 -25.34 -15.40
CA LEU A 53 21.70 -25.25 -14.23
C LEU A 53 21.29 -26.30 -13.19
N GLY A 54 22.32 -26.98 -12.68
CA GLY A 54 22.26 -28.22 -11.93
C GLY A 54 21.49 -28.14 -10.62
N ALA A 55 20.81 -29.24 -10.32
CA ALA A 55 20.18 -29.50 -9.04
C ALA A 55 21.22 -29.45 -7.91
N ALA A 56 21.13 -28.43 -7.07
CA ALA A 56 21.78 -28.45 -5.77
C ALA A 56 20.94 -29.29 -4.81
N ASP A 57 21.48 -30.45 -4.43
CA ASP A 57 20.93 -31.34 -3.41
C ASP A 57 20.84 -30.61 -2.07
N LEU A 58 19.61 -30.30 -1.63
CA LEU A 58 19.31 -29.99 -0.23
C LEU A 58 18.36 -31.07 0.30
N VAL A 59 18.95 -32.22 0.62
CA VAL A 59 18.26 -33.33 1.27
C VAL A 59 18.14 -33.04 2.76
N TYR A 60 16.95 -32.61 3.20
CA TYR A 60 16.58 -32.70 4.61
C TYR A 60 16.26 -34.15 4.92
N HIS A 61 17.08 -34.78 5.75
CA HIS A 61 16.89 -36.17 6.16
C HIS A 61 15.64 -36.28 7.06
N VAL A 62 14.52 -36.72 6.50
CA VAL A 62 13.34 -37.16 7.24
C VAL A 62 13.19 -38.66 7.03
N ASN A 63 13.20 -39.40 8.13
CA ASN A 63 13.26 -40.85 8.16
C ASN A 63 11.91 -41.49 7.78
N GLY A 64 11.57 -41.45 6.49
CA GLY A 64 10.39 -42.09 5.92
C GLY A 64 10.54 -42.23 4.41
N LYS A 65 10.43 -43.46 3.90
CA LYS A 65 10.46 -43.79 2.46
C LYS A 65 9.41 -42.96 1.70
N ILE A 66 9.83 -41.91 1.03
CA ILE A 66 9.05 -41.21 0.01
C ILE A 66 9.88 -41.22 -1.27
N ASN A 67 9.27 -41.70 -2.36
CA ASN A 67 9.90 -41.80 -3.67
C ASN A 67 10.33 -40.39 -4.15
N PRO A 68 11.57 -40.18 -4.64
CA PRO A 68 12.10 -38.85 -4.93
C PRO A 68 11.45 -38.15 -6.14
N SER A 69 10.66 -38.87 -6.94
CA SER A 69 10.14 -38.40 -8.23
C SER A 69 8.86 -37.55 -8.18
N TYR A 70 8.16 -37.51 -7.05
CA TYR A 70 6.95 -36.70 -6.88
C TYR A 70 7.22 -35.31 -6.28
N LEU A 71 8.38 -35.10 -5.66
CA LEU A 71 8.75 -33.83 -5.02
C LEU A 71 9.52 -32.89 -5.96
N THR A 72 10.10 -33.41 -7.04
CA THR A 72 11.02 -32.68 -7.92
C THR A 72 10.34 -31.82 -8.99
N ARG A 73 9.05 -32.02 -9.28
CA ARG A 73 8.35 -31.33 -10.37
C ARG A 73 7.69 -29.99 -10.01
N ASP A 74 7.39 -29.76 -8.72
CA ASP A 74 6.61 -28.59 -8.29
C ASP A 74 7.42 -27.48 -7.61
N LEU A 75 8.74 -27.65 -7.49
CA LEU A 75 9.64 -26.61 -6.95
C LEU A 75 10.09 -25.66 -8.06
N ARG A 76 9.12 -24.95 -8.65
CA ARG A 76 9.38 -23.84 -9.57
C ARG A 76 9.32 -22.50 -8.84
N ILE A 77 10.06 -21.53 -9.34
CA ILE A 77 10.01 -20.15 -8.86
C ILE A 77 8.64 -19.56 -9.21
N LEU A 78 8.07 -18.71 -8.36
CA LEU A 78 6.88 -17.94 -8.66
C LEU A 78 7.16 -17.01 -9.84
N ASP A 79 6.22 -16.95 -10.78
CA ASP A 79 6.31 -16.02 -11.89
C ASP A 79 6.25 -14.58 -11.36
N GLY A 80 7.08 -13.71 -11.93
CA GLY A 80 7.18 -12.32 -11.54
C GLY A 80 8.12 -11.53 -12.44
N PHE A 81 8.12 -10.22 -12.26
CA PHE A 81 8.84 -9.26 -13.09
C PHE A 81 9.75 -8.41 -12.21
N ASP A 82 10.89 -7.97 -12.74
CA ASP A 82 11.78 -7.05 -12.06
C ASP A 82 11.19 -5.64 -12.03
N ASP A 83 11.27 -4.97 -10.87
CA ASP A 83 11.00 -3.53 -10.76
C ASP A 83 12.28 -2.69 -11.04
N GLU A 84 12.12 -1.37 -11.18
CA GLU A 84 13.22 -0.45 -11.50
C GLU A 84 14.26 -0.30 -10.37
N TYR A 85 13.95 -0.77 -9.16
CA TYR A 85 14.75 -0.58 -7.96
C TYR A 85 15.44 -1.88 -7.48
N GLY A 86 15.32 -2.96 -8.27
CA GLY A 86 15.91 -4.27 -7.98
C GLY A 86 15.03 -5.16 -7.09
N GLY A 87 13.74 -4.85 -6.99
CA GLY A 87 12.71 -5.71 -6.42
C GLY A 87 12.02 -6.60 -7.46
N ILE A 88 11.05 -7.37 -6.98
CA ILE A 88 10.26 -8.34 -7.75
C ILE A 88 8.78 -8.08 -7.54
N ILE A 89 8.02 -8.01 -8.62
CA ILE A 89 6.56 -7.98 -8.60
C ILE A 89 6.05 -9.36 -9.00
N VAL A 90 5.44 -10.08 -8.07
CA VAL A 90 4.90 -11.43 -8.30
C VAL A 90 3.64 -11.34 -9.15
N ASP A 91 3.54 -12.18 -10.18
CA ASP A 91 2.36 -12.26 -11.06
C ASP A 91 1.19 -12.90 -10.30
N SER A 92 0.19 -12.07 -9.95
CA SER A 92 -0.98 -12.50 -9.17
C SER A 92 -1.84 -13.53 -9.91
N GLU A 93 -1.86 -13.50 -11.24
CA GLU A 93 -2.72 -14.39 -12.04
C GLU A 93 -2.19 -15.83 -12.03
N ARG A 94 -0.87 -15.97 -11.94
CA ARG A 94 -0.17 -17.27 -12.02
C ARG A 94 0.12 -17.90 -10.67
N LEU A 95 -0.38 -17.32 -9.59
CA LEU A 95 -0.25 -17.90 -8.26
C LEU A 95 -0.94 -19.27 -8.17
N PRO A 96 -0.30 -20.28 -7.57
CA PRO A 96 -0.92 -21.58 -7.33
C PRO A 96 -2.10 -21.45 -6.37
N ALA A 97 -3.22 -22.10 -6.71
CA ALA A 97 -4.43 -22.06 -5.88
C ALA A 97 -4.30 -22.84 -4.57
N ASN A 98 -3.45 -23.87 -4.53
CA ASN A 98 -3.26 -24.69 -3.34
C ASN A 98 -2.29 -24.01 -2.34
N PRO A 99 -2.70 -23.72 -1.09
CA PRO A 99 -1.87 -23.03 -0.11
C PRO A 99 -0.54 -23.74 0.24
N ASN A 100 -0.49 -25.08 0.21
CA ASN A 100 0.72 -25.85 0.51
C ASN A 100 1.74 -25.80 -0.64
N VAL A 101 1.23 -25.83 -1.88
CA VAL A 101 2.06 -25.64 -3.09
C VAL A 101 2.59 -24.22 -3.11
N PHE A 102 1.72 -23.23 -2.85
CA PHE A 102 2.11 -21.84 -2.70
C PHE A 102 3.20 -21.65 -1.64
N ALA A 103 3.05 -22.24 -0.44
CA ALA A 103 4.04 -22.14 0.62
C ALA A 103 5.42 -22.65 0.18
N SER A 104 5.46 -23.80 -0.48
CA SER A 104 6.71 -24.41 -0.95
C SER A 104 7.38 -23.57 -2.04
N MET A 105 6.59 -23.12 -3.02
CA MET A 105 7.06 -22.25 -4.10
C MET A 105 7.52 -20.89 -3.58
N LEU A 106 6.78 -20.27 -2.67
CA LEU A 106 7.12 -18.97 -2.08
C LEU A 106 8.44 -19.04 -1.32
N ARG A 107 8.63 -20.07 -0.49
CA ARG A 107 9.89 -20.28 0.24
C ARG A 107 11.08 -20.45 -0.70
N PHE A 108 10.92 -21.28 -1.74
CA PHE A 108 11.96 -21.49 -2.74
C PHE A 108 12.28 -20.19 -3.51
N SER A 109 11.24 -19.45 -3.91
CA SER A 109 11.37 -18.19 -4.67
C SER A 109 12.08 -17.11 -3.86
N VAL A 110 11.71 -16.95 -2.59
CA VAL A 110 12.37 -16.00 -1.67
C VAL A 110 13.86 -16.32 -1.53
N SER A 111 14.23 -17.58 -1.32
CA SER A 111 15.64 -17.98 -1.24
C SER A 111 16.39 -17.71 -2.55
N HIS A 112 15.77 -18.00 -3.69
CA HIS A 112 16.33 -17.73 -5.01
C HIS A 112 16.54 -16.24 -5.27
N TRP A 113 15.55 -15.40 -4.97
CA TRP A 113 15.66 -13.95 -5.14
C TRP A 113 16.67 -13.32 -4.19
N LYS A 114 16.78 -13.83 -2.96
CA LYS A 114 17.81 -13.43 -2.02
C LYS A 114 19.23 -13.75 -2.54
N ALA A 115 19.44 -14.94 -3.12
CA ALA A 115 20.71 -15.30 -3.74
C ALA A 115 21.05 -14.45 -4.97
N LYS A 116 20.03 -13.90 -5.63
CA LYS A 116 20.17 -12.93 -6.73
C LYS A 116 20.24 -11.48 -6.28
N GLU A 117 20.43 -11.23 -4.99
CA GLU A 117 20.55 -9.89 -4.39
C GLU A 117 19.36 -8.97 -4.71
N LYS A 118 18.16 -9.55 -4.87
CA LYS A 118 16.93 -8.78 -4.99
C LYS A 118 16.58 -8.12 -3.66
N LYS A 119 15.82 -7.02 -3.73
CA LYS A 119 15.51 -6.18 -2.57
C LYS A 119 14.09 -6.40 -2.06
N GLY A 120 13.12 -5.69 -2.62
CA GLY A 120 11.71 -5.80 -2.24
C GLY A 120 10.97 -6.84 -3.04
N ILE A 121 10.05 -7.57 -2.41
CA ILE A 121 9.09 -8.44 -3.11
C ILE A 121 7.71 -7.85 -2.90
N TRP A 122 6.98 -7.64 -3.99
CA TRP A 122 5.60 -7.19 -4.02
C TRP A 122 4.69 -8.37 -4.37
N LEU A 123 3.76 -8.70 -3.49
CA LEU A 123 2.83 -9.81 -3.65
C LEU A 123 1.40 -9.29 -3.54
N LYS A 124 0.76 -9.14 -4.70
CA LYS A 124 -0.66 -8.82 -4.82
C LYS A 124 -1.49 -10.10 -4.68
N LEU A 125 -2.36 -10.15 -3.67
CA LEU A 125 -3.30 -11.25 -3.47
C LEU A 125 -4.74 -10.76 -3.70
N PRO A 126 -5.36 -11.13 -4.83
CA PRO A 126 -6.80 -10.91 -5.06
C PRO A 126 -7.65 -11.58 -3.99
N VAL A 127 -8.87 -11.06 -3.78
CA VAL A 127 -9.82 -11.59 -2.79
C VAL A 127 -10.10 -13.09 -3.00
N GLU A 128 -10.10 -13.56 -4.25
CA GLU A 128 -10.31 -14.96 -4.63
C GLU A 128 -9.16 -15.88 -4.16
N LYS A 129 -8.00 -15.31 -3.84
CA LYS A 129 -6.81 -16.01 -3.35
C LYS A 129 -6.49 -15.64 -1.90
N SER A 130 -7.48 -15.16 -1.14
CA SER A 130 -7.32 -14.73 0.26
C SER A 130 -6.81 -15.85 1.18
N ASP A 131 -7.06 -17.12 0.85
CA ASP A 131 -6.51 -18.29 1.57
C ASP A 131 -4.97 -18.34 1.55
N LEU A 132 -4.31 -17.63 0.63
CA LEU A 132 -2.85 -17.54 0.56
C LEU A 132 -2.25 -16.50 1.51
N VAL A 133 -3.06 -15.57 2.02
CA VAL A 133 -2.60 -14.48 2.91
C VAL A 133 -1.96 -15.03 4.19
N PRO A 134 -2.59 -15.96 4.94
CA PRO A 134 -1.98 -16.51 6.16
C PRO A 134 -0.67 -17.24 5.86
N VAL A 135 -0.57 -17.87 4.68
CA VAL A 135 0.64 -18.56 4.25
C VAL A 135 1.76 -17.55 4.00
N ALA A 136 1.52 -16.50 3.22
CA ALA A 136 2.53 -15.49 2.91
C ALA A 136 3.09 -14.80 4.17
N VAL A 137 2.20 -14.42 5.10
CA VAL A 137 2.58 -13.74 6.34
C VAL A 137 3.31 -14.67 7.30
N LYS A 138 2.89 -15.94 7.43
CA LYS A 138 3.43 -16.86 8.46
C LYS A 138 4.60 -17.73 8.00
N SER A 139 4.81 -17.93 6.70
CA SER A 139 5.75 -18.94 6.17
C SER A 139 7.20 -18.77 6.63
N PHE A 140 7.60 -17.55 7.00
CA PHE A 140 8.97 -17.23 7.40
C PHE A 140 9.14 -16.98 8.90
N ASN A 141 8.04 -16.92 9.66
CA ASN A 141 8.02 -16.60 11.09
C ASN A 141 8.38 -17.80 12.01
N LYS A 142 9.20 -18.76 11.56
CA LYS A 142 9.59 -19.90 12.40
C LYS A 142 10.84 -19.58 13.23
N PRO A 143 10.79 -19.70 14.57
CA PRO A 143 12.00 -19.63 15.39
C PRO A 143 12.96 -20.78 14.99
N PRO A 144 14.29 -20.57 15.03
CA PRO A 144 15.01 -19.46 15.66
C PRO A 144 15.29 -18.24 14.77
N MET A 145 14.75 -18.19 13.54
CA MET A 145 14.99 -17.06 12.63
C MET A 145 14.00 -15.93 12.89
N LEU A 146 14.52 -14.77 13.31
CA LEU A 146 13.79 -13.51 13.50
C LEU A 146 13.41 -12.81 12.18
N GLN A 147 13.35 -13.53 11.06
CA GLN A 147 12.93 -12.92 9.80
C GLN A 147 11.41 -12.81 9.80
N GLN A 148 10.92 -11.58 9.96
CA GLN A 148 9.53 -11.24 9.72
C GLN A 148 9.19 -11.68 8.29
N GLY A 149 8.05 -12.35 8.11
CA GLY A 149 7.55 -12.74 6.79
C GLY A 149 7.04 -11.54 6.00
N PHE A 150 6.13 -11.80 5.06
CA PHE A 150 5.47 -10.71 4.33
C PHE A 150 4.63 -9.86 5.29
N GLU A 151 4.68 -8.55 5.08
CA GLU A 151 3.92 -7.54 5.82
C GLU A 151 2.84 -6.92 4.94
N TYR A 152 1.76 -6.45 5.56
CA TYR A 152 0.73 -5.69 4.87
C TYR A 152 1.26 -4.31 4.49
N HIS A 153 1.09 -3.93 3.22
CA HIS A 153 1.41 -2.59 2.74
C HIS A 153 0.15 -1.75 2.58
N HIS A 154 -0.78 -2.18 1.73
CA HIS A 154 -2.07 -1.53 1.54
C HIS A 154 -3.12 -2.56 1.11
N ALA A 155 -4.38 -2.17 1.11
CA ALA A 155 -5.48 -3.01 0.64
C ALA A 155 -6.47 -2.16 -0.14
N GLU A 156 -6.97 -2.74 -1.23
CA GLU A 156 -8.08 -2.22 -2.00
C GLU A 156 -9.28 -3.14 -1.83
N LYS A 157 -10.46 -2.70 -2.30
CA LYS A 157 -11.69 -3.51 -2.24
C LYS A 157 -11.51 -4.93 -2.82
N GLY A 158 -10.65 -5.09 -3.82
CA GLY A 158 -10.45 -6.36 -4.53
C GLY A 158 -9.18 -7.14 -4.19
N TYR A 159 -8.23 -6.58 -3.41
CA TYR A 159 -6.96 -7.25 -3.15
C TYR A 159 -6.24 -6.70 -1.92
N VAL A 160 -5.30 -7.47 -1.40
CA VAL A 160 -4.29 -6.99 -0.45
C VAL A 160 -2.90 -7.00 -1.08
N MET A 161 -2.14 -5.93 -0.87
CA MET A 161 -0.73 -5.86 -1.24
C MET A 161 0.12 -6.23 -0.03
N LEU A 162 0.94 -7.25 -0.20
CA LEU A 162 1.94 -7.67 0.75
C LEU A 162 3.34 -7.33 0.25
N THR A 163 4.24 -6.99 1.16
CA THR A 163 5.63 -6.70 0.82
C THR A 163 6.60 -7.47 1.69
N TYR A 164 7.77 -7.81 1.15
CA TYR A 164 8.85 -8.40 1.93
C TYR A 164 10.21 -7.81 1.53
N TRP A 165 10.95 -7.28 2.50
CA TRP A 165 12.28 -6.71 2.31
C TRP A 165 13.36 -7.76 2.61
N LEU A 166 14.14 -8.14 1.59
CA LEU A 166 15.18 -9.16 1.69
C LEU A 166 16.50 -8.68 2.32
N PRO A 167 16.98 -7.44 2.06
CA PRO A 167 18.23 -6.94 2.64
C PRO A 167 18.15 -6.80 4.16
N GLU A 168 19.31 -6.87 4.80
CA GLU A 168 19.42 -6.54 6.23
C GLU A 168 19.26 -5.04 6.46
N GLY A 169 18.60 -4.66 7.56
CA GLY A 169 18.36 -3.26 7.92
C GLY A 169 16.94 -2.77 7.62
N PRO A 170 16.69 -1.45 7.70
CA PRO A 170 15.36 -0.89 7.49
C PRO A 170 14.90 -1.06 6.04
N SER A 171 13.61 -1.33 5.86
CA SER A 171 12.99 -1.38 4.53
C SER A 171 13.08 -0.02 3.85
N MET A 172 13.51 -0.02 2.59
CA MET A 172 13.51 1.18 1.73
C MET A 172 12.31 1.19 0.77
N LEU A 173 11.32 0.31 0.99
CA LEU A 173 10.09 0.37 0.23
C LEU A 173 9.32 1.66 0.59
N PRO A 174 8.65 2.29 -0.38
CA PRO A 174 7.79 3.43 -0.08
C PRO A 174 6.79 3.09 1.02
N ALA A 175 6.54 4.01 1.94
CA ALA A 175 5.48 3.84 2.93
C ALA A 175 4.11 3.89 2.24
N ASN A 176 3.11 3.27 2.87
CA ASN A 176 1.73 3.37 2.42
C ASN A 176 1.13 4.77 2.66
N ALA A 177 -0.07 4.98 2.12
CA ALA A 177 -0.82 6.22 2.35
C ALA A 177 -1.04 6.42 3.86
N SER A 178 -0.44 7.49 4.39
CA SER A 178 -0.40 7.78 5.83
C SER A 178 -1.32 8.91 6.24
N HIS A 179 -1.81 9.69 5.27
CA HIS A 179 -2.58 10.92 5.51
C HIS A 179 -3.91 10.85 4.80
N GLN A 180 -4.96 11.30 5.48
CA GLN A 180 -6.21 11.65 4.84
C GLN A 180 -6.17 13.13 4.45
N VAL A 181 -6.49 13.42 3.20
CA VAL A 181 -6.50 14.79 2.69
C VAL A 181 -7.94 15.31 2.75
N GLY A 182 -8.12 16.44 3.43
CA GLY A 182 -9.39 17.16 3.50
C GLY A 182 -9.31 18.51 2.82
N VAL A 183 -10.45 19.01 2.36
CA VAL A 183 -10.60 20.33 1.75
C VAL A 183 -11.76 21.10 2.37
N GLY A 184 -11.64 22.42 2.35
CA GLY A 184 -12.69 23.35 2.75
C GLY A 184 -12.91 24.41 1.68
N GLY A 185 -14.17 24.66 1.35
CA GLY A 185 -14.58 25.64 0.33
C GLY A 185 -14.84 27.01 0.95
N PHE A 186 -13.97 27.99 0.71
CA PHE A 186 -14.22 29.38 1.10
C PHE A 186 -14.87 30.16 -0.05
N VAL A 187 -16.20 30.23 -0.04
CA VAL A 187 -16.97 30.87 -1.12
C VAL A 187 -17.47 32.24 -0.66
N VAL A 188 -17.20 33.26 -1.46
CA VAL A 188 -17.55 34.66 -1.17
C VAL A 188 -18.41 35.22 -2.30
N ASN A 189 -19.47 35.95 -1.95
CA ASN A 189 -20.31 36.65 -2.92
C ASN A 189 -19.85 38.11 -3.14
N ASP A 190 -20.48 38.82 -4.09
CA ASP A 190 -20.14 40.23 -4.42
C ASP A 190 -20.40 41.23 -3.27
N LYS A 191 -21.08 40.80 -2.20
CA LYS A 191 -21.35 41.58 -0.99
C LYS A 191 -20.35 41.30 0.15
N ASN A 192 -19.31 40.51 -0.10
CA ASN A 192 -18.36 40.02 0.91
C ASN A 192 -19.00 39.14 2.00
N GLU A 193 -20.07 38.43 1.69
CA GLU A 193 -20.66 37.42 2.58
C GLU A 193 -20.08 36.05 2.25
N VAL A 194 -19.90 35.20 3.26
CA VAL A 194 -19.28 33.87 3.14
C VAL A 194 -20.35 32.78 3.22
N LEU A 195 -20.28 31.80 2.32
CA LEU A 195 -21.10 30.60 2.39
C LEU A 195 -20.70 29.75 3.59
N VAL A 196 -21.68 29.45 4.43
CA VAL A 196 -21.52 28.57 5.59
C VAL A 196 -22.67 27.59 5.65
N VAL A 197 -22.40 26.43 6.23
CA VAL A 197 -23.36 25.34 6.43
C VAL A 197 -23.50 25.02 7.90
N GLN A 198 -24.62 24.38 8.24
CA GLN A 198 -24.86 23.80 9.54
C GLN A 198 -25.31 22.35 9.37
N GLU A 199 -24.59 21.42 9.99
CA GLU A 199 -24.93 20.00 9.91
C GLU A 199 -26.20 19.70 10.74
N LYS A 200 -27.18 19.06 10.10
CA LYS A 200 -28.39 18.58 10.77
C LYS A 200 -28.10 17.50 11.80
N HIS A 201 -27.07 16.68 11.54
CA HIS A 201 -26.66 15.55 12.37
C HIS A 201 -25.22 15.74 12.82
N CYS A 202 -25.02 16.33 13.99
CA CYS A 202 -23.70 16.53 14.59
C CYS A 202 -23.73 16.15 16.07
N ALA A 203 -22.55 15.96 16.68
CA ALA A 203 -22.46 15.70 18.11
C ALA A 203 -23.02 16.90 18.90
N PRO A 204 -23.57 16.70 20.12
CA PRO A 204 -24.24 17.77 20.87
C PRO A 204 -23.42 19.06 21.04
N SER A 205 -22.08 18.95 21.08
CA SER A 205 -21.16 20.08 21.18
C SER A 205 -21.07 20.97 19.93
N PHE A 206 -21.57 20.50 18.78
CA PHE A 206 -21.48 21.20 17.49
C PHE A 206 -22.85 21.69 16.97
N VAL A 207 -23.92 21.46 17.72
CA VAL A 207 -25.26 21.94 17.37
C VAL A 207 -25.27 23.48 17.37
N GLY A 208 -25.73 24.08 16.29
CA GLY A 208 -25.80 25.54 16.14
C GLY A 208 -24.54 26.18 15.54
N LEU A 209 -23.48 25.40 15.31
CA LEU A 209 -22.23 25.94 14.75
C LEU A 209 -22.28 26.00 13.23
N TRP A 210 -21.94 27.17 12.72
CA TRP A 210 -21.71 27.41 11.30
C TRP A 210 -20.26 27.12 10.96
N LYS A 211 -20.05 26.35 9.90
CA LYS A 211 -18.72 26.07 9.34
C LYS A 211 -18.71 26.33 7.84
N ILE A 212 -17.52 26.43 7.26
CA ILE A 212 -17.37 26.36 5.80
C ILE A 212 -17.71 24.94 5.30
N PRO A 213 -18.17 24.77 4.06
CA PRO A 213 -18.30 23.45 3.45
C PRO A 213 -16.97 22.70 3.46
N THR A 214 -16.98 21.42 3.86
CA THR A 214 -15.75 20.63 4.02
C THR A 214 -15.99 19.17 3.72
N GLY A 215 -15.03 18.53 3.08
CA GLY A 215 -15.00 17.08 2.99
C GLY A 215 -13.63 16.52 2.65
N PHE A 216 -13.60 15.26 2.24
CA PHE A 216 -12.37 14.54 1.96
C PHE A 216 -12.10 14.50 0.46
N ILE A 217 -10.82 14.46 0.12
CA ILE A 217 -10.39 14.22 -1.26
C ILE A 217 -10.40 12.72 -1.51
N ASP A 218 -11.07 12.32 -2.58
CA ASP A 218 -11.10 10.93 -3.02
C ASP A 218 -9.73 10.51 -3.58
N GLU A 219 -9.47 9.20 -3.59
CA GLU A 219 -8.24 8.69 -4.18
C GLU A 219 -8.16 9.07 -5.66
N SER A 220 -7.01 9.60 -6.08
CA SER A 220 -6.77 10.10 -7.44
C SER A 220 -7.63 11.33 -7.85
N GLU A 221 -8.28 12.01 -6.89
CA GLU A 221 -8.98 13.26 -7.14
C GLU A 221 -8.06 14.48 -6.96
N GLU A 222 -8.18 15.46 -7.86
CA GLU A 222 -7.49 16.73 -7.76
C GLU A 222 -8.08 17.61 -6.65
N ILE A 223 -7.24 18.24 -5.83
CA ILE A 223 -7.67 19.04 -4.66
C ILE A 223 -8.70 20.12 -5.03
N TYR A 224 -8.52 20.81 -6.14
CA TYR A 224 -9.44 21.86 -6.58
C TYR A 224 -10.79 21.30 -7.05
N ALA A 225 -10.79 20.10 -7.64
CA ALA A 225 -12.00 19.44 -8.10
C ALA A 225 -12.81 18.97 -6.89
N GLY A 226 -12.15 18.37 -5.89
CA GLY A 226 -12.79 17.98 -4.63
C GLY A 226 -13.35 19.19 -3.89
N ALA A 227 -12.62 20.30 -3.80
CA ALA A 227 -13.16 21.51 -3.16
C ALA A 227 -14.44 22.03 -3.84
N VAL A 228 -14.53 21.97 -5.17
CA VAL A 228 -15.74 22.35 -5.91
C VAL A 228 -16.86 21.31 -5.71
N ARG A 229 -16.54 20.01 -5.72
CA ARG A 229 -17.48 18.92 -5.49
C ARG A 229 -18.13 19.05 -4.11
N GLU A 230 -17.33 19.19 -3.04
CA GLU A 230 -17.80 19.29 -1.67
C GLU A 230 -18.75 20.48 -1.45
N VAL A 231 -18.41 21.66 -2.00
CA VAL A 231 -19.32 22.83 -1.95
C VAL A 231 -20.66 22.51 -2.60
N LYS A 232 -20.66 21.87 -3.77
CA LYS A 232 -21.89 21.54 -4.50
C LYS A 232 -22.71 20.44 -3.83
N GLU A 233 -22.06 19.43 -3.26
CA GLU A 233 -22.74 18.33 -2.57
C GLU A 233 -23.47 18.83 -1.32
N GLU A 234 -22.90 19.80 -0.60
CA GLU A 234 -23.52 20.36 0.59
C GLU A 234 -24.54 21.48 0.30
N THR A 235 -24.37 22.24 -0.79
CA THR A 235 -25.12 23.50 -1.00
C THR A 235 -25.85 23.64 -2.34
N GLY A 236 -25.66 22.71 -3.28
CA GLY A 236 -26.24 22.74 -4.64
C GLY A 236 -25.41 23.51 -5.67
#